data_AF-A0A932UH00-F1
#
_entry.id   AF-A0A932UH00-F1
#
_cell.length_a   1.000
_cell.length_b   1.000
_cell.length_c   1.000
_cell.angle_alpha   90.00
_cell.angle_beta   90.00
_cell.angle_gamma   90.00
#
_symmetry.space_group_name_H-M   'P 1'
#
loop_
_entity.id
_entity.type
_entity.pdbx_description
1 polymer ?
#
loop_
_entity_poly.entity_id
_entity_poly.type
_entity_poly.pdbx_seq_one_letter_code
_entity_poly.pdbx_strand_id
1 'polypeptide(L)'
;MTMHTELAAGRWSTFSLAKQLAHVGSEVERAIRAWETGSDRFDRALDRALELFDLTIRDERWRGHRRREILRTREEFCRLFFDDDHPPDSARGLRNYFFHFAVLARH
;
A
#
# COMPACT_ATOMS: atom_id res chain seq x y z
N MET A 1 -5.49 -14.93 2.61
CA MET A 1 -6.89 -14.84 3.10
C MET A 1 -7.26 -13.36 3.13
N THR A 2 -8.39 -12.95 2.56
CA THR A 2 -8.86 -11.55 2.66
C THR A 2 -9.36 -11.29 4.07
N MET A 3 -8.65 -10.45 4.84
CA MET A 3 -8.96 -10.16 6.24
C MET A 3 -10.17 -9.23 6.40
N HIS A 4 -10.68 -8.61 5.32
CA HIS A 4 -11.85 -7.72 5.41
C HIS A 4 -12.90 -7.98 4.32
N THR A 5 -13.92 -8.77 4.68
CA THR A 5 -15.07 -9.11 3.83
C THR A 5 -15.83 -7.87 3.34
N GLU A 6 -15.95 -6.80 4.14
CA GLU A 6 -16.66 -5.56 3.75
C GLU A 6 -15.89 -4.68 2.74
N LEU A 7 -14.56 -4.72 2.75
CA LEU A 7 -13.75 -3.99 1.75
C LEU A 7 -13.82 -4.67 0.39
N ALA A 8 -13.86 -6.00 0.40
CA ALA A 8 -14.12 -6.82 -0.79
C ALA A 8 -15.59 -6.72 -1.27
N ALA A 9 -16.53 -6.36 -0.40
CA ALA A 9 -17.97 -6.22 -0.72
C ALA A 9 -18.34 -4.97 -1.55
N GLY A 10 -17.41 -4.43 -2.34
CA GLY A 10 -17.67 -3.37 -3.33
C GLY A 10 -17.52 -1.94 -2.83
N ARG A 11 -17.40 -1.68 -1.52
CA ARG A 11 -17.14 -0.31 -1.00
C ARG A 11 -15.79 0.21 -1.49
N TRP A 12 -14.76 -0.63 -1.58
CA TRP A 12 -13.43 -0.19 -2.00
C TRP A 12 -13.42 0.43 -3.41
N SER A 13 -14.18 -0.13 -4.35
CA SER A 13 -14.32 0.39 -5.72
C SER A 13 -15.12 1.70 -5.80
N THR A 14 -15.75 2.16 -4.72
CA THR A 14 -16.41 3.48 -4.68
C THR A 14 -15.44 4.61 -4.36
N PHE A 15 -14.28 4.30 -3.78
CA PHE A 15 -13.25 5.31 -3.46
C PHE A 15 -12.56 5.81 -4.74
N SER A 16 -12.13 7.08 -4.69
CA SER A 16 -11.19 7.61 -5.68
C SER A 16 -9.84 6.92 -5.56
N LEU A 17 -9.02 6.97 -6.61
CA LEU A 17 -7.67 6.40 -6.56
C LEU A 17 -6.84 7.01 -5.42
N ALA A 18 -6.92 8.33 -5.23
CA ALA A 18 -6.20 9.00 -4.15
C ALA A 18 -6.62 8.47 -2.78
N LYS A 19 -7.92 8.24 -2.56
CA LYS A 19 -8.41 7.67 -1.29
C LYS A 19 -7.98 6.22 -1.11
N GLN A 20 -8.03 5.38 -2.15
CA GLN A 20 -7.50 4.00 -2.08
C GLN A 20 -6.01 4.00 -1.72
N LEU A 21 -5.20 4.82 -2.40
CA LEU A 21 -3.76 4.92 -2.13
C LEU A 21 -3.44 5.55 -0.77
N ALA A 22 -4.27 6.46 -0.24
CA ALA A 22 -4.12 6.94 1.12
C ALA A 22 -4.33 5.83 2.18
N HIS A 23 -5.31 4.95 1.94
CA HIS A 23 -5.53 3.78 2.78
C HIS A 23 -4.39 2.76 2.67
N VAL A 24 -3.92 2.45 1.45
CA VAL A 24 -2.72 1.61 1.23
C VAL A 24 -1.53 2.20 1.99
N GLY A 25 -1.28 3.50 1.81
CA GLY A 25 -0.17 4.22 2.44
C GLY A 25 -0.19 4.19 3.97
N SER A 26 -1.38 4.16 4.58
CA SER A 26 -1.51 4.04 6.03
C SER A 26 -1.03 2.68 6.55
N GLU A 27 -1.26 1.60 5.79
CA GLU A 27 -0.77 0.26 6.15
C GLU A 27 0.71 0.08 5.79
N VAL A 28 1.17 0.69 4.69
CA VAL A 28 2.59 0.76 4.35
C VAL A 28 3.38 1.43 5.48
N GLU A 29 2.94 2.59 5.96
CA GLU A 29 3.62 3.27 7.07
C GLU A 29 3.57 2.45 8.38
N ARG A 30 2.47 1.74 8.64
CA ARG A 30 2.39 0.81 9.79
C ARG A 30 3.40 -0.33 9.67
N ALA A 31 3.53 -0.93 8.49
CA ALA A 31 4.47 -2.01 8.25
C ALA A 31 5.91 -1.53 8.41
N ILE A 32 6.28 -0.39 7.80
CA ILE A 32 7.63 0.19 7.92
C ILE A 32 7.97 0.46 9.39
N ARG A 33 7.08 1.12 10.14
CA ARG A 33 7.33 1.40 11.57
C ARG A 33 7.45 0.13 12.41
N ALA A 34 6.58 -0.86 12.17
CA ALA A 34 6.61 -2.11 12.91
C ALA A 34 7.90 -2.87 12.64
N TRP A 35 8.38 -2.87 11.39
CA TRP A 35 9.66 -3.46 11.01
C TRP A 35 10.85 -2.74 11.65
N GLU A 36 10.91 -1.41 11.54
CA GLU A 36 11.98 -0.57 12.13
C GLU A 36 12.10 -0.75 13.66
N THR A 37 10.99 -1.08 14.34
CA THR A 37 10.94 -1.25 15.80
C THR A 37 10.96 -2.71 16.26
N GLY A 38 11.02 -3.67 15.34
CA GLY A 38 10.96 -5.11 15.67
C GLY A 38 9.64 -5.52 16.33
N SER A 39 8.54 -4.84 16.02
CA SER A 39 7.22 -5.11 16.59
C SER A 39 6.59 -6.37 15.96
N ASP A 40 5.94 -7.17 16.81
CA ASP A 40 5.05 -8.28 16.46
C ASP A 40 3.86 -7.91 15.54
N ARG A 41 3.65 -6.61 15.29
CA ARG A 41 2.60 -6.11 14.39
C ARG A 41 3.00 -6.10 12.93
N PHE A 42 4.28 -6.36 12.62
CA PHE A 42 4.80 -6.27 11.26
C PHE A 42 4.01 -7.14 10.28
N ASP A 43 3.87 -8.44 10.56
CA ASP A 43 3.20 -9.39 9.67
C ASP A 43 1.76 -8.97 9.36
N ARG A 44 1.02 -8.53 10.40
CA ARG A 44 -0.36 -8.07 10.22
C ARG A 44 -0.44 -6.80 9.35
N ALA A 45 0.47 -5.85 9.55
CA ALA A 45 0.49 -4.62 8.76
C ALA A 45 0.91 -4.89 7.31
N LEU A 46 1.89 -5.77 7.10
CA LEU A 46 2.33 -6.24 5.80
C LEU A 46 1.20 -6.91 5.02
N ASP A 47 0.55 -7.92 5.62
CA ASP A 47 -0.59 -8.63 5.02
C ASP A 47 -1.69 -7.67 4.60
N ARG A 48 -2.00 -6.70 5.48
CA ARG A 48 -3.03 -5.70 5.23
C ARG A 48 -2.66 -4.75 4.10
N ALA A 49 -1.41 -4.29 4.04
CA ALA A 49 -0.94 -3.45 2.95
C ALA A 49 -1.03 -4.20 1.60
N LEU A 50 -0.58 -5.47 1.56
CA LEU A 50 -0.66 -6.30 0.37
C LEU A 50 -2.09 -6.57 -0.09
N GLU A 51 -3.01 -6.81 0.85
CA GLU A 51 -4.45 -6.94 0.54
C GLU A 51 -4.99 -5.66 -0.11
N LEU A 52 -4.65 -4.49 0.42
CA LEU A 52 -5.11 -3.21 -0.13
C LEU A 52 -4.49 -2.89 -1.50
N PHE A 53 -3.21 -3.21 -1.71
CA PHE A 53 -2.59 -3.15 -3.03
C PHE A 53 -3.36 -4.02 -4.02
N ASP A 54 -3.59 -5.27 -3.67
CA ASP A 54 -4.26 -6.24 -4.55
C ASP A 54 -5.70 -5.82 -4.88
N LEU A 55 -6.45 -5.31 -3.91
CA LEU A 55 -7.79 -4.74 -4.13
C LEU A 55 -7.75 -3.54 -5.09
N THR A 56 -6.74 -2.67 -4.96
CA THR A 56 -6.55 -1.50 -5.83
C THR A 56 -6.10 -1.89 -7.24
N ILE A 57 -5.25 -2.91 -7.37
CA ILE A 57 -4.77 -3.44 -8.66
C ILE A 57 -5.91 -4.09 -9.45
N ARG A 58 -6.79 -4.83 -8.76
CA ARG A 58 -7.94 -5.52 -9.38
C ARG A 58 -9.02 -4.57 -9.88
N ASP A 59 -9.05 -3.34 -9.38
CA ASP A 59 -9.98 -2.30 -9.85
C ASP A 59 -9.76 -1.99 -11.35
N GLU A 60 -10.79 -2.20 -12.16
CA GLU A 60 -10.70 -2.05 -13.61
C GLU A 60 -10.58 -0.59 -14.05
N ARG A 61 -11.01 0.35 -13.20
CA ARG A 61 -10.91 1.80 -13.45
C ARG A 61 -9.45 2.24 -13.62
N TRP A 62 -8.49 1.49 -13.08
CA TRP A 62 -7.07 1.82 -13.09
C TRP A 62 -6.25 1.03 -14.12
N ARG A 63 -6.88 0.31 -15.05
CA ARG A 63 -6.19 -0.40 -16.14
C ARG A 63 -5.20 0.51 -16.88
N GLY A 64 -4.11 -0.08 -17.38
CA GLY A 64 -3.06 0.63 -18.11
C GLY A 64 -1.97 1.20 -17.20
N HIS A 65 -1.57 2.44 -17.44
CA HIS A 65 -0.41 3.08 -16.78
C HIS A 65 -0.57 3.16 -15.25
N ARG A 66 -1.77 3.47 -14.74
CA ARG A 66 -2.02 3.56 -13.29
C ARG A 66 -1.80 2.23 -12.58
N ARG A 67 -2.37 1.13 -13.11
CA ARG A 67 -2.16 -0.22 -12.56
C ARG A 67 -0.69 -0.64 -12.58
N ARG A 68 0.06 -0.28 -13.64
CA ARG A 68 1.50 -0.56 -13.71
C ARG A 68 2.26 0.16 -12.61
N GLU A 69 1.95 1.43 -12.36
CA GLU A 69 2.57 2.19 -11.27
C GLU A 69 2.22 1.59 -9.90
N ILE A 70 0.95 1.21 -9.66
CA ILE A 70 0.56 0.56 -8.40
C ILE A 70 1.30 -0.77 -8.19
N LEU A 71 1.47 -1.58 -9.25
CA LEU A 71 2.24 -2.82 -9.21
C LEU A 71 3.72 -2.56 -8.88
N ARG A 72 4.33 -1.54 -9.48
CA ARG A 72 5.71 -1.13 -9.17
C ARG A 72 5.87 -0.67 -7.73
N THR A 73 4.93 0.13 -7.22
CA THR A 73 4.95 0.54 -5.81
C THR A 73 4.78 -0.64 -4.86
N ARG A 74 3.94 -1.63 -5.21
CA ARG A 74 3.81 -2.88 -4.44
C ARG A 74 5.12 -3.67 -4.45
N GLU A 75 5.81 -3.75 -5.59
CA GLU A 75 7.12 -4.40 -5.72
C GLU A 75 8.16 -3.70 -4.84
N GLU A 76 8.27 -2.37 -4.92
CA GLU A 76 9.20 -1.57 -4.09
C GLU A 76 8.92 -1.76 -2.59
N PHE A 77 7.64 -1.81 -2.21
CA PHE A 77 7.24 -2.11 -0.82
C PHE A 77 7.66 -3.50 -0.37
N CYS A 78 7.55 -4.52 -1.23
CA CYS A 78 8.03 -5.86 -0.90
C CYS A 78 9.57 -5.92 -0.83
N ARG A 79 10.24 -5.24 -1.78
CA ARG A 79 11.71 -5.18 -1.85
C ARG A 79 12.31 -4.65 -0.55
N LEU A 80 11.69 -3.65 0.06
CA LEU A 80 12.12 -3.09 1.35
C LEU A 80 12.32 -4.13 2.46
N PHE A 81 11.56 -5.23 2.47
CA PHE A 81 11.61 -6.23 3.56
C PHE A 81 12.22 -7.58 3.15
N PHE A 82 12.26 -7.86 1.86
CA PHE A 82 12.59 -9.20 1.33
C PHE A 82 13.78 -9.21 0.38
N ASP A 83 14.41 -8.05 0.15
CA ASP A 83 15.62 -7.93 -0.65
C ASP A 83 16.74 -7.35 0.23
N ASP A 84 17.85 -8.08 0.31
CA ASP A 84 19.03 -7.70 1.08
C ASP A 84 19.74 -6.47 0.48
N ASP A 85 19.51 -6.15 -0.80
CA ASP A 85 20.13 -5.04 -1.54
C ASP A 85 19.13 -3.92 -1.88
N HIS A 86 18.08 -3.75 -1.07
CA HIS A 86 17.15 -2.63 -1.27
C HIS A 86 17.87 -1.28 -1.05
N PRO A 87 17.55 -0.24 -1.86
CA PRO A 87 18.12 1.08 -1.66
C PRO A 87 17.87 1.63 -0.24
N PRO A 88 18.86 2.29 0.39
CA PRO A 88 18.73 2.78 1.77
C PRO A 88 17.60 3.82 1.95
N ASP A 89 17.18 4.45 0.85
CA ASP A 89 16.13 5.45 0.81
C ASP A 89 14.73 4.91 0.47
N SER A 90 14.56 3.61 0.25
CA SER A 90 13.29 3.00 -0.18
C SER A 90 12.13 3.33 0.78
N ALA A 91 12.35 3.21 2.10
CA ALA A 91 11.33 3.54 3.09
C ALA A 91 10.91 5.03 3.02
N ARG A 92 11.86 5.94 2.86
CA ARG A 92 11.60 7.38 2.71
C ARG A 92 10.86 7.68 1.40
N GLY A 93 11.24 7.02 0.31
CA GLY A 93 10.56 7.13 -0.99
C GLY A 93 9.09 6.71 -0.92
N LEU A 94 8.81 5.55 -0.33
CA LEU A 94 7.44 5.05 -0.13
C LEU A 94 6.62 5.99 0.76
N ARG A 95 7.18 6.46 1.87
CA ARG A 95 6.54 7.45 2.76
C ARG A 95 6.13 8.70 2.01
N ASN A 96 7.03 9.29 1.23
CA ASN A 96 6.75 10.49 0.44
C ASN A 96 5.68 10.24 -0.63
N TYR A 97 5.79 9.13 -1.37
CA TYR A 97 4.82 8.75 -2.39
C TYR A 97 3.40 8.69 -1.83
N PHE A 98 3.21 7.98 -0.71
CA PHE A 98 1.89 7.82 -0.09
C PHE A 98 1.40 9.07 0.65
N PHE A 99 2.31 9.89 1.17
CA PHE A 99 1.95 11.16 1.80
C PHE A 99 1.20 12.08 0.83
N HIS A 100 1.64 12.17 -0.43
CA HIS A 100 0.94 12.96 -1.44
C HIS A 100 -0.51 12.51 -1.65
N PHE A 101 -0.77 11.19 -1.67
CA PHE A 101 -2.13 10.67 -1.77
C PHE A 101 -2.95 10.91 -0.49
N ALA A 102 -2.33 10.85 0.69
CA ALA A 102 -2.99 11.19 1.95
C ALA A 102 -3.44 12.65 2.00
N VAL A 103 -2.66 13.58 1.43
CA VAL A 103 -3.05 14.98 1.26
C VAL A 103 -4.20 15.10 0.26
N LEU A 104 -4.06 14.50 -0.93
CA LEU A 104 -5.08 14.55 -1.99
C LEU A 104 -6.42 13.94 -1.56
N ALA A 105 -6.44 12.94 -0.69
CA ALA A 105 -7.66 12.29 -0.23
C ALA A 105 -8.49 13.11 0.78
N ARG A 106 -7.94 14.21 1.31
CA ARG A 106 -8.61 15.12 2.27
C ARG A 106 -9.34 16.28 1.62
N HIS A 107 -9.22 16.45 0.31
CA HIS A 107 -9.88 17.46 -0.52
C HIS A 107 -10.90 16.81 -1.46
#